data_AF-A0A958EYN9-F1
#
_entry.id   AF-A0A958EYN9-F1
#
_cell.length_a   1.000
_cell.length_b   1.000
_cell.length_c   1.000
_cell.angle_alpha   90.00
_cell.angle_beta   90.00
_cell.angle_gamma   90.00
#
_symmetry.space_group_name_H-M   'P 1'
#
loop_
_entity.id
_entity.type
_entity.pdbx_description
1 polymer ?
#
loop_
_entity_poly.entity_id
_entity_poly.type
_entity_poly.pdbx_seq_one_letter_code
_entity_poly.pdbx_strand_id
1 'polypeptide(L)'
;MTDIISVSAREILDSRGNPTVEVDVYLESGAFGRAAVPSGASTGEHEAMELRDGEKDRFLGKGVLKAVQNVNDEIAPEIMGLDATDQIGIDRTLLDLDGTPNKSKMGANAILGVSMAVAKAAADALGLPLYQYLGGVNAKTLPVPMMNILNGGSHADNSVDLQEFMVMPVNAHSFHESLRMGTEVFHSLKKVLLKKGYSTSVGDEG
;
A
#
# COMPACT_ATOMS: atom_id res chain seq x y z
N MET A 1 -25.24 -3.51 -10.69
CA MET A 1 -25.48 -3.54 -9.25
C MET A 1 -24.13 -3.54 -8.56
N THR A 2 -24.00 -2.76 -7.49
CA THR A 2 -22.74 -2.50 -6.79
C THR A 2 -22.66 -3.23 -5.45
N ASP A 3 -23.62 -4.12 -5.19
CA ASP A 3 -23.64 -4.95 -4.00
C ASP A 3 -22.47 -5.94 -4.00
N ILE A 4 -21.81 -6.07 -2.85
CA ILE A 4 -20.69 -6.99 -2.65
C ILE A 4 -21.19 -8.43 -2.60
N ILE A 5 -20.66 -9.29 -3.47
CA ILE A 5 -21.04 -10.71 -3.54
C ILE A 5 -19.89 -11.67 -3.20
N SER A 6 -18.66 -11.18 -3.11
CA SER A 6 -17.53 -11.98 -2.67
C SER A 6 -16.42 -11.09 -2.15
N VAL A 7 -15.81 -11.51 -1.05
CA VAL A 7 -14.58 -10.94 -0.50
C VAL A 7 -13.69 -12.12 -0.15
N SER A 8 -12.43 -12.08 -0.58
CA SER A 8 -11.46 -13.12 -0.23
C SER A 8 -10.06 -12.53 -0.06
N ALA A 9 -9.31 -13.05 0.90
CA ALA A 9 -7.94 -12.66 1.16
C ALA A 9 -6.97 -13.84 1.00
N ARG A 10 -5.72 -13.49 0.68
CA ARG A 10 -4.59 -14.40 0.59
C ARG A 10 -3.31 -13.77 1.10
N GLU A 11 -2.36 -14.61 1.52
CA GLU A 11 -0.99 -14.21 1.84
C GLU A 11 -0.18 -14.13 0.53
N ILE A 12 0.45 -12.99 0.28
CA ILE A 12 1.43 -12.77 -0.81
C ILE A 12 2.74 -12.23 -0.22
N LEU A 13 3.75 -11.96 -1.06
CA LEU A 13 5.01 -11.36 -0.63
C LEU A 13 5.13 -9.89 -1.07
N ASP A 14 5.65 -9.05 -0.18
CA ASP A 14 6.02 -7.66 -0.46
C ASP A 14 7.37 -7.56 -1.23
N SER A 15 7.79 -6.34 -1.54
CA SER A 15 9.05 -6.07 -2.27
C SER A 15 10.31 -6.52 -1.52
N ARG A 16 10.22 -6.77 -0.21
CA ARG A 16 11.31 -7.23 0.67
C ARG A 16 11.21 -8.72 0.97
N GLY A 17 10.25 -9.42 0.36
CA GLY A 17 10.02 -10.85 0.56
C GLY A 17 9.35 -11.20 1.89
N ASN A 18 8.73 -10.23 2.59
CA ASN A 18 7.93 -10.52 3.78
C ASN A 18 6.47 -10.77 3.39
N PRO A 19 5.74 -11.62 4.13
CA PRO A 19 4.31 -11.81 3.92
C PRO A 19 3.51 -10.50 4.08
N THR A 20 2.49 -10.33 3.24
CA THR A 20 1.46 -9.29 3.35
C THR A 20 0.10 -9.80 2.85
N VAL A 21 -0.96 -9.06 3.17
CA VAL A 21 -2.34 -9.39 2.83
C VAL A 21 -2.69 -8.82 1.45
N GLU A 22 -3.28 -9.65 0.59
CA GLU A 22 -3.97 -9.23 -0.63
C GLU A 22 -5.45 -9.60 -0.54
N VAL A 23 -6.33 -8.67 -0.88
CA VAL A 23 -7.79 -8.84 -0.85
C VAL A 23 -8.37 -8.63 -2.23
N ASP A 24 -9.30 -9.51 -2.60
CA ASP A 24 -10.15 -9.45 -3.78
C ASP A 24 -11.60 -9.19 -3.36
N VAL A 25 -12.28 -8.31 -4.08
CA VAL A 25 -13.71 -8.02 -3.93
C VAL A 25 -14.39 -8.14 -5.29
N TYR A 26 -15.51 -8.86 -5.35
CA TYR A 26 -16.39 -8.93 -6.51
C TYR A 26 -17.76 -8.35 -6.19
N LEU A 27 -18.31 -7.61 -7.14
CA LEU A 27 -19.65 -7.04 -7.08
C LEU A 27 -20.61 -7.82 -7.97
N GLU A 28 -21.90 -7.69 -7.73
CA GLU A 28 -22.93 -8.41 -8.49
C GLU A 28 -22.93 -8.05 -9.99
N SER A 29 -22.48 -6.85 -10.35
CA SER A 29 -22.25 -6.46 -11.75
C SER A 29 -21.14 -7.25 -12.47
N GLY A 30 -20.36 -8.04 -11.73
CA GLY A 30 -19.13 -8.69 -12.22
C GLY A 30 -17.89 -7.80 -12.09
N ALA A 31 -18.03 -6.57 -11.58
CA ALA A 31 -16.91 -5.68 -11.33
C ALA A 31 -15.97 -6.23 -10.24
N PHE A 32 -14.70 -5.86 -10.34
CA PHE A 32 -13.63 -6.47 -9.56
C PHE A 32 -12.64 -5.45 -9.00
N GLY A 33 -12.24 -5.65 -7.75
CA GLY A 33 -11.19 -4.86 -7.10
C GLY A 33 -10.19 -5.75 -6.36
N ARG A 34 -8.91 -5.44 -6.51
CA ARG A 34 -7.81 -6.12 -5.81
C ARG A 34 -6.86 -5.12 -5.16
N ALA A 35 -6.48 -5.38 -3.91
CA ALA A 35 -5.51 -4.55 -3.21
C ALA A 35 -4.57 -5.39 -2.33
N ALA A 36 -3.28 -5.12 -2.45
CA ALA A 36 -2.25 -5.60 -1.53
C ALA A 36 -1.85 -4.47 -0.57
N VAL A 37 -1.53 -4.83 0.65
CA VAL A 37 -1.21 -3.88 1.72
C VAL A 37 0.31 -3.68 1.78
N PRO A 38 0.82 -2.43 1.78
CA PRO A 38 2.23 -2.18 2.01
C PRO A 38 2.60 -2.41 3.49
N SER A 39 3.87 -2.68 3.77
CA SER A 39 4.38 -2.80 5.13
C SER A 39 5.64 -1.95 5.32
N GLY A 40 5.65 -1.12 6.37
CA GLY A 40 6.76 -0.22 6.70
C GLY A 40 7.96 -0.97 7.30
N ALA A 41 9.16 -0.40 7.17
CA ALA A 41 10.35 -0.84 7.90
C ALA A 41 10.39 -0.27 9.32
N SER A 42 9.95 0.98 9.46
CA SER A 42 9.94 1.75 10.70
C SER A 42 8.49 2.15 10.98
N THR A 43 7.94 1.61 12.07
CA THR A 43 6.56 1.87 12.51
C THR A 43 6.60 2.75 13.75
N GLY A 44 5.91 3.89 13.71
CA GLY A 44 5.70 4.72 14.90
C GLY A 44 4.84 4.03 15.96
N GLU A 45 5.10 4.30 17.24
CA GLU A 45 4.39 3.67 18.38
C GLU A 45 2.87 3.94 18.41
N HIS A 46 2.41 4.97 17.69
CA HIS A 46 1.01 5.38 17.61
C HIS A 46 0.34 5.02 16.28
N GLU A 47 0.99 4.22 15.43
CA GLU A 47 0.39 3.73 14.19
C GLU A 47 -0.70 2.68 14.45
N ALA A 48 -1.56 2.49 13.46
CA ALA A 48 -2.48 1.37 13.47
C ALA A 48 -1.70 0.06 13.37
N MET A 49 -2.15 -0.96 14.10
CA MET A 49 -1.38 -2.20 14.29
C MET A 49 -1.47 -3.10 13.05
N GLU A 50 -0.33 -3.34 12.39
CA GLU A 50 -0.22 -4.45 11.44
C GLU A 50 -0.25 -5.79 12.19
N LEU A 51 -1.21 -6.66 11.87
CA LEU A 51 -1.32 -7.97 12.53
C LEU A 51 -0.42 -9.00 11.85
N ARG A 52 0.51 -9.56 12.63
CA ARG A 52 1.46 -10.61 12.25
C ARG A 52 1.24 -11.86 13.11
N ASP A 53 1.57 -13.03 12.57
CA ASP A 53 1.31 -14.34 13.21
C ASP A 53 2.24 -14.59 14.42
N GLY A 54 3.50 -14.14 14.37
CA GLY A 54 4.49 -14.39 15.43
C GLY A 54 5.07 -15.81 15.46
N GLU A 55 4.67 -16.68 14.54
CA GLU A 55 5.11 -18.07 14.37
C GLU A 55 6.54 -18.14 13.78
N LYS A 56 7.55 -18.38 14.63
CA LYS A 56 8.98 -18.30 14.22
C LYS A 56 9.39 -19.25 13.10
N ASP A 57 8.68 -20.37 12.96
CA ASP A 57 8.89 -21.38 11.92
C ASP A 57 8.34 -20.97 10.55
N ARG A 58 7.50 -19.93 10.47
CA ARG A 58 6.97 -19.37 9.22
C ARG A 58 7.42 -17.92 9.02
N PHE A 59 8.21 -17.69 7.97
CA PHE A 59 8.71 -16.35 7.62
C PHE A 59 9.32 -15.58 8.82
N LEU A 60 10.01 -16.30 9.73
CA LEU A 60 10.63 -15.73 10.93
C LEU A 60 9.63 -15.00 11.85
N GLY A 61 8.37 -15.46 11.91
CA GLY A 61 7.30 -14.83 12.68
C GLY A 61 6.52 -13.75 11.96
N LYS A 62 6.84 -13.47 10.68
CA LYS A 62 6.24 -12.38 9.90
C LYS A 62 5.03 -12.80 9.05
N GLY A 63 4.54 -14.03 9.20
CA GLY A 63 3.31 -14.48 8.54
C GLY A 63 2.12 -13.56 8.84
N VAL A 64 1.11 -13.59 7.97
CA VAL A 64 -0.11 -12.78 8.10
C VAL A 64 -1.39 -13.62 7.98
N LEU A 65 -1.33 -14.92 8.23
CA LEU A 65 -2.48 -15.80 8.10
C LEU A 65 -3.62 -15.41 9.04
N LYS A 66 -3.32 -14.89 10.22
CA LYS A 66 -4.36 -14.41 11.13
C LYS A 66 -5.12 -13.22 10.55
N ALA A 67 -4.43 -12.28 9.90
CA ALA A 67 -5.08 -11.16 9.21
C ALA A 67 -5.88 -11.64 7.99
N VAL A 68 -5.37 -12.62 7.24
CA VAL A 68 -6.10 -13.25 6.12
C VAL A 68 -7.38 -13.96 6.61
N GLN A 69 -7.31 -14.68 7.72
CA GLN A 69 -8.47 -15.32 8.35
C GLN A 69 -9.49 -14.28 8.81
N ASN A 70 -9.04 -13.20 9.48
CA ASN A 70 -9.94 -12.11 9.86
C ASN A 70 -10.69 -11.53 8.66
N VAL A 71 -10.06 -11.40 7.49
CA VAL A 71 -10.77 -10.97 6.28
C VAL A 71 -11.81 -12.00 5.84
N ASN A 72 -11.43 -13.26 5.72
CA ASN A 72 -12.28 -14.31 5.16
C ASN A 72 -13.44 -14.71 6.08
N ASP A 73 -13.21 -14.77 7.38
CA ASP A 73 -14.10 -15.40 8.35
C ASP A 73 -14.89 -14.39 9.18
N GLU A 74 -14.37 -13.16 9.39
CA GLU A 74 -15.05 -12.11 10.18
C GLU A 74 -15.51 -10.94 9.31
N ILE A 75 -14.62 -10.34 8.52
CA ILE A 75 -14.95 -9.14 7.74
C ILE A 75 -15.88 -9.46 6.56
N ALA A 76 -15.56 -10.50 5.79
CA ALA A 76 -16.31 -10.83 4.59
C ALA A 76 -17.81 -11.03 4.90
N PRO A 77 -18.22 -11.87 5.86
CA PRO A 77 -19.65 -12.02 6.19
C PRO A 77 -20.34 -10.71 6.59
N GLU A 78 -19.64 -9.78 7.24
CA GLU A 78 -20.21 -8.52 7.75
C GLU A 78 -20.52 -7.52 6.62
N ILE A 79 -19.73 -7.51 5.54
CA ILE A 79 -19.88 -6.53 4.45
C ILE A 79 -20.56 -7.10 3.19
N MET A 80 -20.85 -8.39 3.17
CA MET A 80 -21.58 -9.04 2.09
C MET A 80 -22.96 -8.40 1.89
N GLY A 81 -23.31 -8.08 0.65
CA GLY A 81 -24.57 -7.42 0.28
C GLY A 81 -24.62 -5.91 0.54
N LEU A 82 -23.57 -5.30 1.08
CA LEU A 82 -23.48 -3.84 1.17
C LEU A 82 -23.13 -3.23 -0.19
N ASP A 83 -23.59 -2.01 -0.43
CA ASP A 83 -23.28 -1.25 -1.64
C ASP A 83 -21.83 -0.74 -1.59
N ALA A 84 -20.99 -1.23 -2.51
CA ALA A 84 -19.58 -0.85 -2.61
C ALA A 84 -19.34 0.64 -2.86
N THR A 85 -20.35 1.39 -3.33
CA THR A 85 -20.24 2.84 -3.53
C THR A 85 -20.35 3.65 -2.24
N ASP A 86 -20.89 3.06 -1.16
CA ASP A 86 -20.88 3.66 0.19
C ASP A 86 -19.57 3.34 0.93
N GLN A 87 -18.46 3.88 0.40
CA GLN A 87 -17.12 3.67 0.95
C GLN A 87 -17.05 4.05 2.44
N ILE A 88 -17.70 5.16 2.84
CA ILE A 88 -17.69 5.63 4.23
C ILE A 88 -18.46 4.65 5.11
N GLY A 89 -19.63 4.18 4.68
CA GLY A 89 -20.41 3.18 5.41
C GLY A 89 -19.61 1.90 5.63
N ILE A 90 -18.99 1.38 4.58
CA ILE A 90 -18.16 0.17 4.64
C ILE A 90 -16.98 0.35 5.60
N ASP A 91 -16.21 1.43 5.45
CA ASP A 91 -15.06 1.69 6.32
C ASP A 91 -15.50 1.83 7.78
N ARG A 92 -16.68 2.39 8.05
CA ARG A 92 -17.24 2.49 9.40
C ARG A 92 -17.62 1.12 9.97
N THR A 93 -18.27 0.27 9.18
CA THR A 93 -18.56 -1.12 9.54
C THR A 93 -17.29 -1.88 9.91
N LEU A 94 -16.21 -1.72 9.12
CA LEU A 94 -14.91 -2.34 9.40
C LEU A 94 -14.29 -1.85 10.72
N LEU A 95 -14.39 -0.55 11.01
CA LEU A 95 -13.90 0.04 12.26
C LEU A 95 -14.72 -0.42 13.46
N ASP A 96 -16.04 -0.48 13.33
CA ASP A 96 -16.95 -0.90 14.40
C ASP A 96 -16.79 -2.39 14.70
N LEU A 97 -16.57 -3.22 13.67
CA LEU A 97 -16.29 -4.66 13.80
C LEU A 97 -14.99 -4.96 14.56
N ASP A 98 -13.94 -4.16 14.31
CA ASP A 98 -12.69 -4.23 15.05
C ASP A 98 -12.86 -3.74 16.49
N GLY A 99 -13.49 -2.58 16.67
CA GLY A 99 -13.82 -2.00 17.97
C GLY A 99 -12.64 -1.49 18.80
N THR A 100 -11.41 -1.51 18.26
CA THR A 100 -10.21 -1.00 18.94
C THR A 100 -9.71 0.31 18.31
N PRO A 101 -9.08 1.21 19.09
CA PRO A 101 -8.63 2.50 18.56
C PRO A 101 -7.51 2.38 17.51
N ASN A 102 -6.76 1.27 17.52
CA ASN A 102 -5.59 1.05 16.69
C ASN A 102 -5.75 -0.15 15.73
N LYS A 103 -6.95 -0.67 15.52
CA LYS A 103 -7.22 -1.79 14.60
C LYS A 103 -6.53 -3.11 14.98
N SER A 104 -6.26 -3.32 16.27
CA SER A 104 -5.44 -4.45 16.75
C SER A 104 -6.16 -5.79 16.78
N LYS A 105 -7.50 -5.80 16.72
CA LYS A 105 -8.28 -7.04 16.71
C LYS A 105 -8.27 -7.68 15.32
N MET A 106 -8.62 -6.88 14.30
CA MET A 106 -8.70 -7.32 12.91
C MET A 106 -7.35 -7.21 12.19
N GLY A 107 -6.51 -6.26 12.60
CA GLY A 107 -5.30 -5.86 11.88
C GLY A 107 -5.58 -4.73 10.92
N ALA A 108 -4.77 -3.67 11.00
CA ALA A 108 -4.84 -2.54 10.08
C ALA A 108 -4.61 -2.98 8.62
N ASN A 109 -3.79 -4.00 8.41
CA ASN A 109 -3.57 -4.64 7.12
C ASN A 109 -4.84 -5.32 6.58
N ALA A 110 -5.58 -6.06 7.39
CA ALA A 110 -6.86 -6.65 6.96
C ALA A 110 -7.87 -5.58 6.53
N ILE A 111 -8.09 -4.56 7.39
CA ILE A 111 -9.04 -3.48 7.15
C ILE A 111 -8.66 -2.67 5.90
N LEU A 112 -7.40 -2.27 5.78
CA LEU A 112 -6.94 -1.46 4.65
C LEU A 112 -7.03 -2.24 3.33
N GLY A 113 -6.71 -3.53 3.34
CA GLY A 113 -6.83 -4.40 2.17
C GLY A 113 -8.26 -4.43 1.63
N VAL A 114 -9.24 -4.64 2.51
CA VAL A 114 -10.66 -4.65 2.15
C VAL A 114 -11.12 -3.26 1.67
N SER A 115 -10.81 -2.21 2.42
CA SER A 115 -11.17 -0.81 2.10
C SER A 115 -10.73 -0.41 0.69
N MET A 116 -9.46 -0.68 0.34
CA MET A 116 -8.92 -0.38 -0.99
C MET A 116 -9.49 -1.26 -2.10
N ALA A 117 -9.74 -2.55 -1.81
CA ALA A 117 -10.31 -3.47 -2.80
C ALA A 117 -11.75 -3.09 -3.13
N VAL A 118 -12.56 -2.69 -2.14
CA VAL A 118 -13.92 -2.17 -2.35
C VAL A 118 -13.89 -0.91 -3.22
N ALA A 119 -13.05 0.07 -2.90
CA ALA A 119 -12.95 1.31 -3.68
C ALA A 119 -12.63 1.04 -5.16
N LYS A 120 -11.73 0.07 -5.42
CA LYS A 120 -11.37 -0.36 -6.78
C LYS A 120 -12.52 -1.07 -7.49
N ALA A 121 -13.23 -1.96 -6.81
CA ALA A 121 -14.37 -2.67 -7.38
C ALA A 121 -15.52 -1.70 -7.72
N ALA A 122 -15.76 -0.71 -6.86
CA ALA A 122 -16.76 0.34 -7.11
C ALA A 122 -16.36 1.24 -8.29
N ALA A 123 -15.08 1.64 -8.38
CA ALA A 123 -14.57 2.39 -9.52
C ALA A 123 -14.74 1.62 -10.84
N ASP A 124 -14.44 0.32 -10.84
CA ASP A 124 -14.62 -0.59 -11.97
C ASP A 124 -16.10 -0.71 -12.38
N ALA A 125 -17.02 -0.89 -11.42
CA ALA A 125 -18.46 -0.95 -11.68
C ALA A 125 -19.02 0.32 -12.32
N LEU A 126 -18.45 1.48 -11.98
CA LEU A 126 -18.84 2.78 -12.52
C LEU A 126 -18.08 3.15 -13.82
N GLY A 127 -17.14 2.32 -14.26
CA GLY A 127 -16.31 2.59 -15.44
C GLY A 127 -15.40 3.81 -15.27
N LEU A 128 -15.00 4.12 -14.03
CA LEU A 128 -14.16 5.26 -13.70
C LEU A 128 -12.74 4.81 -13.34
N PRO A 129 -11.71 5.56 -13.78
CA PRO A 129 -10.39 5.45 -13.16
C PRO A 129 -10.47 5.73 -11.65
N LEU A 130 -9.73 4.97 -10.85
CA LEU A 130 -9.76 5.08 -9.38
C LEU A 130 -9.55 6.51 -8.87
N TYR A 131 -8.64 7.29 -9.49
CA TYR A 131 -8.40 8.67 -9.07
C TYR A 131 -9.62 9.59 -9.27
N GLN A 132 -10.44 9.34 -10.29
CA GLN A 132 -11.68 10.09 -10.52
C GLN A 132 -12.79 9.61 -9.59
N TYR A 133 -12.86 8.31 -9.33
CA TYR A 133 -13.79 7.75 -8.34
C TYR A 133 -13.56 8.36 -6.95
N LEU A 134 -12.30 8.43 -6.51
CA LEU A 134 -11.94 8.97 -5.19
C LEU A 134 -11.99 10.51 -5.12
N GLY A 135 -11.46 11.19 -6.15
CA GLY A 135 -11.25 12.64 -6.11
C GLY A 135 -12.30 13.47 -6.87
N GLY A 136 -13.29 12.81 -7.48
CA GLY A 136 -14.33 13.44 -8.27
C GLY A 136 -13.84 14.05 -9.60
N VAL A 137 -14.71 14.86 -10.20
CA VAL A 137 -14.54 15.39 -11.58
C VAL A 137 -13.29 16.26 -11.78
N ASN A 138 -12.72 16.81 -10.70
CA ASN A 138 -11.58 17.72 -10.77
C ASN A 138 -10.25 17.07 -10.34
N ALA A 139 -10.21 15.75 -10.13
CA ALA A 139 -9.00 15.00 -9.84
C ALA A 139 -8.08 14.95 -11.08
N LYS A 140 -7.24 15.98 -11.24
CA LYS A 140 -6.40 16.17 -12.44
C LYS A 140 -4.99 16.71 -12.16
N THR A 141 -4.67 16.96 -10.89
CA THR A 141 -3.35 17.47 -10.50
C THR A 141 -2.38 16.30 -10.34
N LEU A 142 -1.28 16.32 -11.08
CA LEU A 142 -0.18 15.38 -10.89
C LEU A 142 0.80 15.92 -9.84
N PRO A 143 1.34 15.08 -8.94
CA PRO A 143 2.22 15.52 -7.87
C PRO A 143 3.62 15.86 -8.40
N VAL A 144 4.33 16.73 -7.68
CA VAL A 144 5.80 16.84 -7.83
C VAL A 144 6.44 15.70 -7.06
N PRO A 145 7.18 14.79 -7.72
CA PRO A 145 7.77 13.65 -7.04
C PRO A 145 8.97 14.08 -6.17
N MET A 146 9.00 13.57 -4.94
CA MET A 146 10.20 13.57 -4.08
C MET A 146 10.90 12.23 -4.29
N MET A 147 11.96 12.22 -5.11
CA MET A 147 12.61 10.97 -5.50
C MET A 147 13.82 10.71 -4.62
N ASN A 148 13.79 9.63 -3.85
CA ASN A 148 14.92 9.18 -3.07
C ASN A 148 16.05 8.70 -3.99
N ILE A 149 17.27 9.22 -3.80
CA ILE A 149 18.44 8.91 -4.64
C ILE A 149 19.66 8.46 -3.84
N LEU A 150 19.64 8.60 -2.50
CA LEU A 150 20.67 8.12 -1.60
C LEU A 150 20.03 7.74 -0.26
N ASN A 151 20.35 6.54 0.20
CA ASN A 151 19.87 5.97 1.45
C ASN A 151 20.94 6.04 2.54
N GLY A 152 20.50 6.23 3.77
CA GLY A 152 21.27 6.10 5.00
C GLY A 152 20.40 5.51 6.11
N GLY A 153 20.85 5.63 7.36
CA GLY A 153 20.10 5.18 8.52
C GLY A 153 19.73 3.69 8.46
N SER A 154 18.52 3.34 8.88
CA SER A 154 18.04 1.94 8.91
C SER A 154 17.85 1.30 7.52
N HIS A 155 17.92 2.09 6.45
CA HIS A 155 17.70 1.65 5.08
C HIS A 155 19.00 1.37 4.32
N ALA A 156 20.17 1.58 4.92
CA ALA A 156 21.46 1.30 4.29
C ALA A 156 22.56 0.90 5.29
N ASP A 157 23.41 -0.04 4.89
CA ASP A 157 24.62 -0.43 5.64
C ASP A 157 25.77 0.55 5.33
N ASN A 158 25.62 1.81 5.73
CA ASN A 158 26.61 2.87 5.54
C ASN A 158 26.69 3.82 6.74
N SER A 159 27.62 4.78 6.69
CA SER A 159 27.90 5.71 7.80
C SER A 159 27.02 6.97 7.78
N VAL A 160 25.92 6.99 7.03
CA VAL A 160 25.08 8.19 6.87
C VAL A 160 23.91 8.12 7.85
N ASP A 161 23.80 9.11 8.75
CA ASP A 161 22.75 9.12 9.77
C ASP A 161 21.36 9.45 9.20
N LEU A 162 21.31 10.32 8.18
CA LEU A 162 20.06 10.71 7.52
C LEU A 162 19.54 9.56 6.65
N GLN A 163 18.26 9.22 6.84
CA GLN A 163 17.65 8.06 6.21
C GLN A 163 17.53 8.21 4.68
N GLU A 164 17.16 9.39 4.18
CA GLU A 164 16.86 9.60 2.77
C GLU A 164 17.33 10.98 2.29
N PHE A 165 17.91 11.03 1.10
CA PHE A 165 18.19 12.28 0.39
C PHE A 165 17.43 12.26 -0.93
N MET A 166 16.51 13.22 -1.07
CA MET A 166 15.59 13.27 -2.19
C MET A 166 15.90 14.42 -3.14
N VAL A 167 15.59 14.23 -4.42
CA VAL A 167 15.57 15.28 -5.44
C VAL A 167 14.15 15.54 -5.90
N MET A 168 13.86 16.83 -6.17
CA MET A 168 12.54 17.29 -6.59
C MET A 168 12.64 18.11 -7.88
N PRO A 169 12.13 17.61 -9.02
CA PRO A 169 12.11 18.33 -10.29
C PRO A 169 10.97 19.38 -10.33
N VAL A 170 11.00 20.36 -9.42
CA VAL A 170 9.91 21.34 -9.18
C VAL A 170 9.54 22.21 -10.38
N ASN A 171 10.44 22.36 -11.36
CA ASN A 171 10.24 23.22 -12.53
C ASN A 171 9.87 22.44 -13.80
N ALA A 172 9.67 21.12 -13.72
CA ALA A 172 9.23 20.33 -14.87
C ALA A 172 7.81 20.73 -15.30
N HIS A 173 7.54 20.77 -16.60
CA HIS A 173 6.24 21.19 -17.13
C HIS A 173 5.20 20.06 -17.15
N SER A 174 5.62 18.82 -16.87
CA SER A 174 4.74 17.66 -16.77
C SER A 174 5.34 16.61 -15.83
N PHE A 175 4.51 15.70 -15.30
CA PHE A 175 5.01 14.57 -14.54
C PHE A 175 5.98 13.70 -15.35
N HIS A 176 5.72 13.51 -16.65
CA HIS A 176 6.59 12.76 -17.55
C HIS A 176 8.00 13.37 -17.62
N GLU A 177 8.08 14.69 -17.79
CA GLU A 177 9.36 15.40 -17.76
C GLU A 177 10.03 15.33 -16.38
N SER A 178 9.23 15.45 -15.32
CA SER A 178 9.70 15.35 -13.93
C SER A 178 10.39 14.00 -13.68
N LEU A 179 9.77 12.91 -14.16
CA LEU A 179 10.29 11.55 -14.07
C LEU A 179 11.60 11.41 -14.84
N ARG A 180 11.63 11.88 -16.09
CA ARG A 180 12.84 11.87 -16.92
C ARG A 180 14.01 12.58 -16.24
N MET A 181 13.78 13.79 -15.71
CA MET A 181 14.82 14.56 -15.00
C MET A 181 15.39 13.78 -13.81
N GLY A 182 14.52 13.18 -12.98
CA GLY A 182 14.96 12.36 -11.85
C GLY A 182 15.77 11.14 -12.26
N THR A 183 15.33 10.42 -13.30
CA THR A 183 16.05 9.25 -13.85
C THR A 183 17.43 9.61 -14.39
N GLU A 184 17.55 10.72 -15.13
CA GLU A 184 18.83 11.21 -15.65
C GLU A 184 19.79 11.59 -14.50
N VAL A 185 19.29 12.21 -13.43
CA VAL A 185 20.05 12.51 -12.21
C VAL A 185 20.51 11.23 -11.52
N PHE A 186 19.63 10.25 -11.32
CA PHE A 186 19.94 8.97 -10.67
C PHE A 186 21.07 8.22 -11.41
N HIS A 187 20.98 8.08 -12.73
CA HIS A 187 22.02 7.40 -13.51
C HIS A 187 23.34 8.19 -13.58
N SER A 188 23.27 9.52 -13.56
CA SER A 188 24.47 10.36 -13.49
C SER A 188 25.16 10.21 -12.13
N LEU A 189 24.39 10.19 -11.05
CA LEU A 189 24.89 9.97 -9.69
C LEU A 189 25.58 8.61 -9.57
N LYS A 190 24.98 7.54 -10.11
CA LYS A 190 25.60 6.21 -10.16
C LYS A 190 27.01 6.25 -10.75
N LYS A 191 27.21 6.96 -11.85
CA LYS A 191 28.54 7.12 -12.49
C LYS A 191 29.51 7.90 -11.60
N VAL A 192 29.04 8.93 -10.89
CA VAL A 192 29.86 9.71 -9.96
C VAL A 192 30.32 8.85 -8.79
N LEU A 193 29.43 8.03 -8.21
CA LEU A 193 29.74 7.12 -7.10
C LEU A 193 30.77 6.06 -7.51
N LEU A 194 30.57 5.41 -8.66
CA LEU A 194 31.52 4.42 -9.19
C LEU A 194 32.92 5.01 -9.41
N LYS A 195 33.02 6.22 -9.95
CA LYS A 195 34.31 6.91 -10.15
C LYS A 195 35.04 7.19 -8.83
N LYS A 196 34.30 7.33 -7.73
CA LYS A 196 34.85 7.54 -6.39
C LYS A 196 35.10 6.23 -5.62
N GLY A 197 34.80 5.08 -6.23
CA GLY A 197 34.97 3.77 -5.60
C GLY A 197 33.89 3.42 -4.57
N TYR A 198 32.75 4.12 -4.57
CA TYR A 198 31.62 3.79 -3.69
C TYR A 198 30.73 2.70 -4.28
N SER A 199 30.04 1.97 -3.40
CA SER A 199 29.00 1.02 -3.81
C SER A 199 27.86 1.75 -4.53
N THR A 200 27.27 1.09 -5.51
CA THR A 200 26.03 1.51 -6.19
C THR A 200 24.96 0.42 -6.10
N SER A 201 25.03 -0.39 -5.05
CA SER A 201 23.91 -1.23 -4.64
C SER A 201 22.74 -0.35 -4.22
N VAL A 202 21.55 -0.90 -4.34
CA VAL A 202 20.29 -0.22 -4.10
C VAL A 202 19.67 -0.73 -2.80
N GLY A 203 18.97 0.16 -2.09
CA GLY A 203 18.28 -0.16 -0.84
C GLY A 203 16.84 -0.61 -1.08
N ASP A 204 16.02 -0.55 -0.04
CA ASP A 204 14.59 -0.93 -0.12
C ASP A 204 13.79 -0.01 -1.08
N GLU A 205 14.18 1.26 -1.22
CA GLU A 205 13.47 2.30 -2.00
C GLU A 205 13.95 2.48 -3.44
N GLY A 206 14.98 1.75 -3.89
CA GLY A 206 15.45 1.85 -5.28
C GLY A 206 16.95 1.89 -5.49
#